data_AF-A0AAW9IYI8-F1
#
_entry.id   AF-A0AAW9IYI8-F1
#
_cell.length_a   1.000
_cell.length_b   1.000
_cell.length_c   1.000
_cell.angle_alpha   90.00
_cell.angle_beta   90.00
_cell.angle_gamma   90.00
#
_symmetry.space_group_name_H-M   'P 1'
#
loop_
_entity.id
_entity.type
_entity.pdbx_description
1 polymer ?
#
loop_
_entity_poly.entity_id
_entity_poly.type
_entity_poly.pdbx_seq_one_letter_code
_entity_poly.pdbx_strand_id
1 'polypeptide(L)'
;VDSIGYKPSSTKGRILKTSNRVSNSKKENLLKRFEEDALKNEVVVFTGGLNSMSRDEAIRLVRRLGGTTGSSVTKKTTILVTNMKDIKDLRREEMSTKLRKATDLKEKGQNIKFMNEEEFFNV
;
A
#
# COMPACT_ATOMS: atom_id res chain seq x y z
N VAL A 1 -17.37 23.28 56.79
CA VAL A 1 -16.56 22.05 56.86
C VAL A 1 -17.35 21.10 57.74
N ASP A 2 -17.85 20.01 57.20
CA ASP A 2 -18.60 19.05 58.02
C ASP A 2 -17.63 18.04 58.65
N SER A 3 -18.07 17.36 59.71
CA SER A 3 -17.30 16.56 60.68
C SER A 3 -16.49 15.37 60.12
N ILE A 4 -16.43 15.23 58.79
CA ILE A 4 -15.67 14.21 58.05
C ILE A 4 -14.50 14.84 57.24
N GLY A 5 -14.27 16.16 57.37
CA GLY A 5 -13.11 16.85 56.78
C GLY A 5 -13.09 16.95 55.25
N TYR A 6 -14.20 16.63 54.58
CA TYR A 6 -14.24 16.65 53.12
C TYR A 6 -14.32 18.09 52.57
N LYS A 7 -13.33 18.45 51.74
CA LYS A 7 -13.29 19.70 50.96
C LYS A 7 -13.35 19.32 49.47
N PRO A 8 -14.46 19.58 48.76
CA PRO A 8 -14.55 19.25 47.33
C PRO A 8 -13.54 20.04 46.51
N SER A 9 -13.01 19.42 45.45
CA SER A 9 -12.01 20.04 44.58
C SER A 9 -12.63 21.19 43.77
N SER A 10 -12.29 22.43 44.12
CA SER A 10 -12.66 23.60 43.34
C SER A 10 -11.67 23.80 42.20
N THR A 11 -11.93 23.22 41.04
CA THR A 11 -11.27 23.69 39.81
C THR A 11 -12.01 24.93 39.34
N LYS A 12 -11.65 26.10 39.91
CA LYS A 12 -12.11 27.41 39.40
C LYS A 12 -11.78 27.44 37.90
N GLY A 13 -12.81 27.42 37.06
CA GLY A 13 -12.72 27.13 35.64
C GLY A 13 -11.62 27.91 34.92
N ARG A 14 -10.49 27.25 34.66
CA ARG A 14 -9.46 27.75 33.76
C ARG A 14 -9.68 27.10 32.41
N ILE A 15 -10.32 27.84 31.49
CA ILE A 15 -10.39 27.43 30.09
C ILE A 15 -8.98 27.62 29.52
N LEU A 16 -8.23 26.53 29.38
CA LEU A 16 -7.03 26.54 28.56
C LEU A 16 -7.45 26.31 27.10
N LYS A 17 -7.00 27.16 26.17
CA LYS A 17 -7.06 26.84 24.75
C LYS A 17 -6.22 25.57 24.54
N THR A 18 -6.86 24.43 24.37
CA THR A 18 -6.17 23.13 24.27
C THR A 18 -5.74 22.79 22.84
N SER A 19 -6.14 23.56 21.82
CA SER A 19 -5.90 23.16 20.44
C SER A 19 -6.06 24.31 19.44
N ASN A 20 -5.02 24.53 18.63
CA ASN A 20 -5.09 25.24 17.35
C ASN A 20 -5.29 24.21 16.22
N ARG A 21 -6.46 23.57 16.15
CA ARG A 21 -6.77 22.63 15.06
C ARG A 21 -7.00 23.41 13.76
N VAL A 22 -5.94 23.58 12.97
CA VAL A 22 -6.06 24.09 11.60
C VAL A 22 -6.54 22.93 10.73
N SER A 23 -7.78 22.98 10.23
CA SER A 23 -8.29 22.01 9.26
C SER A 23 -7.76 22.36 7.88
N ASN A 24 -6.53 21.96 7.58
CA ASN A 24 -5.99 22.06 6.22
C ASN A 24 -5.54 20.67 5.77
N SER A 25 -6.45 19.88 5.20
CA SER A 25 -6.04 18.61 4.58
C SER A 25 -6.95 18.13 3.44
N LYS A 26 -8.25 18.45 3.43
CA LYS A 26 -9.16 17.81 2.47
C LYS A 26 -8.96 18.28 1.02
N LYS A 27 -8.57 19.55 0.81
CA LYS A 27 -8.48 20.17 -0.52
C LYS A 27 -7.12 19.94 -1.20
N GLU A 28 -6.01 19.99 -0.45
CA GLU A 28 -4.68 19.66 -0.99
C GLU A 28 -4.50 18.16 -1.29
N ASN A 29 -5.14 17.28 -0.49
CA ASN A 29 -5.17 15.85 -0.81
C ASN A 29 -5.96 15.56 -2.10
N LEU A 30 -6.92 16.41 -2.49
CA LEU A 30 -7.75 16.16 -3.67
C LEU A 30 -6.99 16.41 -4.97
N LEU A 31 -6.16 17.46 -5.02
CA LEU A 31 -5.37 17.80 -6.21
C LEU A 31 -4.14 16.89 -6.38
N LYS A 32 -3.51 16.45 -5.29
CA LYS A 32 -2.43 15.44 -5.36
C LYS A 32 -2.91 14.06 -5.83
N ARG A 33 -4.15 13.68 -5.50
CA ARG A 33 -4.76 12.40 -5.91
C ARG A 33 -4.99 12.26 -7.42
N PHE A 34 -5.11 13.38 -8.15
CA PHE A 34 -5.35 13.30 -9.59
C PHE A 34 -4.11 12.88 -10.39
N GLU A 35 -2.91 13.12 -9.88
CA GLU A 35 -1.66 12.63 -10.51
C GLU A 35 -1.25 11.24 -10.01
N GLU A 36 -1.68 10.85 -8.80
CA GLU A 36 -1.29 9.56 -8.20
C GLU A 36 -2.17 8.37 -8.64
N ASP A 37 -3.15 8.51 -9.54
CA ASP A 37 -4.06 7.40 -9.94
C ASP A 37 -3.43 6.39 -10.94
N ALA A 38 -2.10 6.26 -10.98
CA ALA A 38 -1.38 5.43 -11.96
C ALA A 38 -1.74 3.93 -11.89
N LEU A 39 -2.17 3.44 -10.72
CA LEU A 39 -2.54 2.04 -10.49
C LEU A 39 -4.03 1.87 -10.18
N LYS A 40 -4.86 2.85 -10.56
CA LYS A 40 -6.29 2.84 -10.26
C LYS A 40 -6.99 1.63 -10.87
N ASN A 41 -7.68 0.86 -10.03
CA ASN A 41 -8.36 -0.41 -10.37
C ASN A 41 -7.42 -1.57 -10.73
N GLU A 42 -6.11 -1.41 -10.58
CA GLU A 42 -5.16 -2.49 -10.82
C GLU A 42 -4.93 -3.34 -9.58
N VAL A 43 -4.77 -4.65 -9.79
CA VAL A 43 -4.42 -5.59 -8.72
C VAL A 43 -2.97 -6.02 -8.87
N VAL A 44 -2.15 -5.56 -7.93
CA VAL A 44 -0.71 -5.80 -7.87
C VAL A 44 -0.40 -6.97 -6.94
N VAL A 45 0.43 -7.90 -7.39
CA VAL A 45 0.93 -9.00 -6.55
C VAL A 45 2.45 -8.97 -6.55
N PHE A 46 3.03 -9.03 -5.36
CA PHE A 46 4.48 -9.10 -5.19
C PHE A 46 4.94 -10.54 -5.01
N THR A 47 5.91 -10.96 -5.82
CA THR A 47 6.61 -12.25 -5.70
C THR A 47 8.00 -12.07 -5.09
N GLY A 48 8.48 -13.06 -4.35
CA GLY A 48 9.76 -12.99 -3.64
C GLY A 48 9.80 -11.94 -2.53
N GLY A 49 11.02 -11.65 -2.06
CA GLY A 49 11.33 -10.46 -1.26
C GLY A 49 11.72 -9.31 -2.19
N LEU A 50 11.26 -8.10 -1.90
CA LEU A 50 11.69 -6.89 -2.60
C LEU A 50 12.99 -6.42 -1.94
N ASN A 51 13.99 -6.05 -2.73
CA ASN A 51 15.25 -5.53 -2.20
C ASN A 51 15.17 -4.02 -1.97
N SER A 52 14.41 -3.32 -2.81
CA SER A 52 14.33 -1.86 -2.76
C SER A 52 13.49 -1.33 -1.58
N MET A 53 12.50 -2.09 -1.10
CA MET A 53 11.60 -1.64 -0.05
C MET A 53 11.01 -2.80 0.74
N SER A 54 10.51 -2.51 1.94
CA SER A 54 9.73 -3.48 2.70
C SER A 54 8.38 -3.76 2.03
N ARG A 55 7.81 -4.94 2.28
CA ARG A 55 6.50 -5.31 1.74
C ARG A 55 5.40 -4.35 2.18
N ASP A 56 5.49 -3.82 3.40
CA ASP A 56 4.53 -2.85 3.92
C ASP A 56 4.62 -1.49 3.20
N GLU A 57 5.82 -1.04 2.86
CA GLU A 57 6.02 0.18 2.05
C GLU A 57 5.43 0.01 0.65
N ALA A 58 5.68 -1.13 0.02
CA ALA A 58 5.13 -1.45 -1.29
C ALA A 58 3.59 -1.42 -1.27
N ILE A 59 2.98 -2.00 -0.24
CA ILE A 59 1.52 -1.97 -0.06
C ILE A 59 1.02 -0.54 0.12
N ARG A 60 1.70 0.27 0.93
CA ARG A 60 1.33 1.68 1.12
C ARG A 60 1.43 2.47 -0.19
N LEU A 61 2.46 2.23 -0.99
CA LEU A 61 2.64 2.88 -2.29
C LEU A 61 1.51 2.49 -3.26
N VAL A 62 1.22 1.20 -3.42
CA VAL A 62 0.10 0.76 -4.29
C VAL A 62 -1.22 1.39 -3.86
N ARG A 63 -1.51 1.43 -2.56
CA ARG A 63 -2.76 2.02 -2.05
C ARG A 63 -2.83 3.52 -2.24
N ARG A 64 -1.68 4.21 -2.13
CA ARG A 64 -1.56 5.63 -2.46
C ARG A 64 -1.87 5.85 -3.94
N LEU A 65 -1.36 4.96 -4.79
CA LEU A 65 -1.56 5.02 -6.23
C LEU A 65 -2.94 4.55 -6.72
N GLY A 66 -3.89 4.33 -5.80
CA GLY A 66 -5.26 3.88 -6.12
C GLY A 66 -5.39 2.39 -6.45
N GLY A 67 -4.34 1.60 -6.30
CA GLY A 67 -4.32 0.17 -6.59
C GLY A 67 -4.66 -0.73 -5.40
N THR A 68 -4.86 -2.02 -5.69
CA THR A 68 -5.11 -3.06 -4.68
C THR A 68 -3.98 -4.08 -4.69
N THR A 69 -3.54 -4.53 -3.52
CA THR A 69 -2.50 -5.56 -3.41
C THR A 69 -3.09 -6.93 -3.07
N GLY A 70 -2.64 -7.98 -3.77
CA GLY A 70 -2.99 -9.37 -3.48
C GLY A 70 -1.84 -10.17 -2.86
N SER A 71 -2.17 -11.14 -2.01
CA SER A 71 -1.20 -12.11 -1.47
C SER A 71 -0.91 -13.26 -2.44
N SER A 72 -1.87 -13.57 -3.31
CA SER A 72 -1.83 -14.65 -4.30
C SER A 72 -2.18 -14.13 -5.68
N VAL A 73 -1.63 -14.76 -6.71
CA VAL A 73 -1.98 -14.46 -8.10
C VAL A 73 -3.37 -15.03 -8.37
N THR A 74 -4.29 -14.16 -8.78
CA THR A 74 -5.68 -14.50 -9.08
C THR A 74 -6.02 -14.04 -10.50
N LYS A 75 -7.23 -14.39 -10.98
CA LYS A 75 -7.71 -13.94 -12.29
C LYS A 75 -7.89 -12.43 -12.41
N LYS A 76 -7.96 -11.72 -11.29
CA LYS A 76 -8.09 -10.26 -11.23
C LYS A 76 -6.72 -9.56 -11.21
N THR A 77 -5.63 -10.31 -11.06
CA THR A 77 -4.28 -9.77 -10.97
C THR A 77 -3.82 -9.32 -12.34
N THR A 78 -3.48 -8.04 -12.48
CA THR A 78 -2.98 -7.47 -13.73
C THR A 78 -1.47 -7.24 -13.68
N ILE A 79 -0.91 -6.96 -12.49
CA ILE A 79 0.50 -6.63 -12.34
C ILE A 79 1.16 -7.61 -11.38
N LEU A 80 2.25 -8.24 -11.83
CA LEU A 80 3.16 -8.99 -10.97
C LEU A 80 4.48 -8.22 -10.82
N VAL A 81 4.80 -7.79 -9.61
CA VAL A 81 6.07 -7.14 -9.28
C VAL A 81 7.04 -8.20 -8.76
N THR A 82 8.24 -8.22 -9.34
CA THR A 82 9.31 -9.16 -9.00
C THR A 82 10.64 -8.41 -8.84
N ASN A 83 11.57 -9.01 -8.09
CA ASN A 83 12.94 -8.55 -7.96
C ASN A 83 13.88 -9.16 -9.01
N MET A 84 13.37 -10.01 -9.90
CA MET A 84 14.15 -10.70 -10.93
C MET A 84 14.02 -9.99 -12.27
N LYS A 85 15.16 -9.67 -12.89
CA LYS A 85 15.24 -8.96 -14.18
C LYS A 85 14.90 -9.88 -15.37
N ASP A 86 15.33 -11.14 -15.33
CA ASP A 86 15.30 -12.05 -16.49
C ASP A 86 14.22 -13.14 -16.41
N ILE A 87 12.97 -12.75 -16.14
CA ILE A 87 11.84 -13.69 -15.98
C ILE A 87 11.67 -14.66 -17.16
N LYS A 88 12.05 -14.22 -18.37
CA LYS A 88 11.89 -15.00 -19.61
C LYS A 88 12.91 -16.14 -19.74
N ASP A 89 14.09 -15.99 -19.16
CA ASP A 89 15.17 -16.97 -19.25
C ASP A 89 15.18 -17.94 -18.07
N LEU A 90 14.34 -17.70 -17.05
CA LEU A 90 14.19 -18.59 -15.92
C LEU A 90 13.53 -19.91 -16.33
N ARG A 91 14.11 -21.01 -15.86
CA ARG A 91 13.49 -22.34 -15.97
C ARG A 91 12.33 -22.43 -14.99
N ARG A 92 11.31 -23.23 -15.34
CA ARG A 92 10.10 -23.42 -14.52
C ARG A 92 10.39 -23.89 -13.09
N GLU A 93 11.48 -24.63 -12.88
CA GLU A 93 11.93 -25.13 -11.57
C GLU A 93 12.52 -24.04 -10.68
N GLU A 94 13.08 -22.98 -11.28
CA GLU A 94 13.68 -21.85 -10.57
C GLU A 94 12.64 -20.76 -10.26
N MET A 95 11.43 -20.90 -10.82
CA MET A 95 10.34 -19.97 -10.58
C MET A 95 9.67 -20.23 -9.23
N SER A 96 9.48 -19.16 -8.45
CA SER A 96 8.59 -19.17 -7.28
C SER A 96 7.17 -19.62 -7.66
N THR A 97 6.44 -20.24 -6.72
CA THR A 97 5.07 -20.73 -6.94
C THR A 97 4.12 -19.66 -7.50
N LYS A 98 4.30 -18.40 -7.07
CA LYS A 98 3.53 -17.26 -7.57
C LYS A 98 3.90 -16.90 -9.01
N LEU A 99 5.19 -16.94 -9.35
CA LEU A 99 5.66 -16.65 -10.69
C LEU A 99 5.17 -17.70 -11.69
N ARG A 100 5.31 -18.99 -11.34
CA ARG A 100 4.76 -20.10 -12.12
C ARG A 100 3.25 -19.95 -12.34
N LYS A 101 2.50 -19.56 -11.30
CA LYS A 101 1.06 -19.33 -11.43
C LYS A 101 0.74 -18.15 -12.34
N ALA A 102 1.51 -17.07 -12.28
CA ALA A 102 1.33 -15.91 -13.15
C ALA A 102 1.67 -16.22 -14.62
N THR A 103 2.74 -16.98 -14.88
CA THR A 103 3.08 -17.44 -16.23
C THR A 103 1.98 -18.37 -16.77
N ASP A 104 1.53 -19.35 -15.98
CA ASP A 104 0.44 -20.26 -16.38
C ASP A 104 -0.87 -19.48 -16.67
N LEU A 105 -1.17 -18.41 -15.93
CA LEU A 105 -2.35 -17.56 -16.18
C LEU A 105 -2.20 -16.69 -17.42
N LYS A 106 -0.98 -16.22 -17.70
CA LYS A 106 -0.67 -15.49 -18.93
C LYS A 106 -0.79 -16.37 -20.16
N GLU A 107 -0.31 -17.61 -20.10
CA GLU A 107 -0.49 -18.61 -21.16
C GLU A 107 -1.99 -18.93 -21.41
N LYS A 108 -2.81 -18.88 -20.37
CA LYS A 108 -4.27 -19.01 -20.47
C LYS A 108 -4.98 -17.78 -21.07
N GLY A 109 -4.22 -16.76 -21.50
CA GLY A 109 -4.75 -15.56 -22.14
C GLY A 109 -5.08 -14.41 -21.19
N GLN A 110 -4.63 -14.44 -19.93
CA GLN A 110 -4.77 -13.28 -19.05
C GLN A 110 -3.69 -12.25 -19.33
N ASN A 111 -4.09 -10.98 -19.36
CA ASN A 111 -3.16 -9.88 -19.53
C ASN A 111 -2.46 -9.56 -18.20
N ILE A 112 -1.34 -10.24 -17.94
CA ILE A 112 -0.50 -10.00 -16.76
C ILE A 112 0.78 -9.29 -17.21
N LYS A 113 0.96 -8.05 -16.75
CA LYS A 113 2.20 -7.28 -16.88
C LYS A 113 3.16 -7.70 -15.78
N PHE A 114 4.38 -8.08 -16.18
CA PHE A 114 5.48 -8.26 -15.24
C PHE A 114 6.23 -6.94 -15.14
N MET A 115 6.50 -6.51 -13.92
CA MET A 115 7.15 -5.24 -13.60
C MET A 115 8.32 -5.51 -12.65
N ASN A 116 9.45 -4.84 -12.88
CA ASN A 116 10.58 -4.92 -11.98
C ASN A 116 10.39 -4.01 -10.75
N GLU A 117 11.08 -4.29 -9.64
CA GLU A 117 11.01 -3.46 -8.43
C GLU A 117 11.44 -1.99 -8.68
N GLU A 118 12.46 -1.79 -9.53
CA GLU A 118 12.93 -0.46 -9.93
C GLU A 118 11.88 0.30 -10.75
N GLU A 119 11.20 -0.39 -11.68
CA GLU A 119 10.12 0.21 -12.48
C GLU A 119 8.94 0.57 -11.58
N PHE A 120 8.61 -0.28 -10.62
CA PHE A 120 7.57 -0.04 -9.64
C PHE A 120 7.87 1.16 -8.71
N PHE A 121 9.14 1.41 -8.40
CA PHE A 121 9.54 2.54 -7.57
C PHE A 121 9.42 3.89 -8.29
N ASN A 122 9.58 3.90 -9.61
CA ASN A 122 9.55 5.12 -10.43
C ASN A 122 8.15 5.45 -10.99
N VAL A 123 7.10 4.77 -10.52
CA VAL A 123 5.69 5.04 -10.89
C VAL A 123 5.15 6.27 -10.19
#